data_AF-A0AAE8TY78-F1
#
_entry.id   AF-A0AAE8TY78-F1
#
_cell.length_a   1.000
_cell.length_b   1.000
_cell.length_c   1.000
_cell.angle_alpha   90.00
_cell.angle_beta   90.00
_cell.angle_gamma   90.00
#
_symmetry.space_group_name_H-M   'P 1'
#
loop_
_entity.id
_entity.type
_entity.pdbx_description
1 polymer ?
#
loop_
_entity_poly.entity_id
_entity_poly.type
_entity_poly.pdbx_seq_one_letter_code
_entity_poly.pdbx_strand_id
1 'polypeptide(L)'
;MPITAAEGSLATASCAKGSRRSMAEEAAKQTAEDMQAIGEDDATPVLQYFASVVHQRMYCLICGADPDTLEGGNPDIAYHVIRNSPNIAKHYWSADIEPYPPR
;
A
#
# COMPACT_ATOMS: atom_id res chain seq x y z
N MET A 1 4.96 -22.59 -5.30
CA MET A 1 5.35 -21.88 -6.53
C MET A 1 5.89 -20.53 -6.11
N PRO A 2 7.17 -20.22 -6.36
CA PRO A 2 7.75 -18.94 -5.98
C PRO A 2 7.27 -17.86 -6.97
N ILE A 3 6.83 -16.73 -6.43
CA ILE A 3 6.46 -15.56 -7.23
C ILE A 3 7.79 -14.89 -7.59
N THR A 4 8.24 -15.08 -8.83
CA THR A 4 9.42 -14.41 -9.38
C THR A 4 9.20 -12.91 -9.38
N ALA A 5 10.10 -12.20 -8.71
CA ALA A 5 10.22 -10.76 -8.73
C ALA A 5 10.43 -10.29 -10.19
N ALA A 6 9.41 -9.65 -10.76
CA ALA A 6 9.63 -8.77 -11.89
C ALA A 6 10.22 -7.47 -11.32
N GLU A 7 11.50 -7.27 -11.58
CA GLU A 7 12.24 -6.04 -11.31
C GLU A 7 11.66 -4.90 -12.15
N GLY A 8 10.53 -4.34 -11.72
CA GLY A 8 10.03 -3.06 -12.18
C GLY A 8 10.67 -1.98 -11.31
N SER A 9 11.68 -1.31 -11.84
CA SER A 9 12.30 -0.11 -11.26
C SER A 9 11.21 0.81 -10.70
N LEU A 10 11.04 0.81 -9.37
CA LEU A 10 10.15 1.71 -8.67
C LEU A 10 10.58 3.13 -9.02
N ALA A 11 9.80 3.77 -9.88
CA ALA A 11 9.90 5.18 -10.17
C ALA A 11 9.96 5.92 -8.82
N THR A 12 11.11 6.52 -8.55
CA THR A 12 11.33 7.38 -7.40
C THR A 12 10.44 8.61 -7.55
N ALA A 13 9.21 8.52 -7.04
CA ALA A 13 8.29 9.65 -6.97
C ALA A 13 8.72 10.59 -5.84
N SER A 14 9.71 11.44 -6.13
CA SER A 14 10.00 12.62 -5.33
C SER A 14 8.99 13.72 -5.67
N CYS A 15 7.94 13.86 -4.85
CA CYS A 15 7.21 15.12 -4.71
C CYS A 15 6.57 15.18 -3.31
N ALA A 16 7.36 15.60 -2.33
CA ALA A 16 6.92 15.83 -0.96
C ALA A 16 6.02 17.07 -0.87
N LYS A 17 4.71 16.94 -1.20
CA LYS A 17 3.60 17.87 -0.84
C LYS A 17 2.20 17.40 -1.28
N GLY A 18 1.97 16.09 -1.42
CA GLY A 18 0.66 15.52 -1.78
C GLY A 18 -0.03 14.79 -0.62
N SER A 19 -1.36 14.78 -0.60
CA SER A 19 -2.12 13.83 0.22
C SER A 19 -1.84 12.40 -0.23
N ARG A 20 -2.02 11.39 0.64
CA ARG A 20 -1.87 9.96 0.27
C ARG A 20 -2.69 9.58 -0.97
N ARG A 21 -3.89 10.17 -1.09
CA ARG A 21 -4.76 9.98 -2.24
C ARG A 21 -4.15 10.56 -3.51
N SER A 22 -3.67 11.81 -3.45
CA SER A 22 -3.07 12.44 -4.64
C SER A 22 -1.80 11.70 -5.06
N MET A 23 -1.00 11.18 -4.14
CA MET A 23 0.16 10.36 -4.50
C MET A 23 -0.23 9.07 -5.25
N ALA A 24 -1.31 8.38 -4.82
CA ALA A 24 -1.80 7.19 -5.51
C ALA A 24 -2.40 7.53 -6.88
N GLU A 25 -3.13 8.65 -7.00
CA GLU A 25 -3.73 9.11 -8.25
C GLU A 25 -2.66 9.52 -9.28
N GLU A 26 -1.62 10.26 -8.87
CA GLU A 26 -0.50 10.62 -9.76
C GLU A 26 0.29 9.38 -10.21
N ALA A 27 0.55 8.43 -9.32
CA ALA A 27 1.23 7.18 -9.68
C ALA A 27 0.41 6.34 -10.67
N ALA A 28 -0.91 6.26 -10.47
CA ALA A 28 -1.82 5.58 -11.39
C ALA A 28 -1.85 6.26 -12.76
N LYS A 29 -1.90 7.60 -12.79
CA LYS A 29 -1.87 8.38 -14.02
C LYS A 29 -0.57 8.17 -14.80
N GLN A 30 0.59 8.29 -14.14
CA GLN A 30 1.88 8.09 -14.79
C GLN A 30 2.00 6.68 -15.37
N THR A 31 1.56 5.66 -14.62
CA THR A 31 1.61 4.27 -15.10
C THR A 31 0.70 4.05 -16.30
N ALA A 32 -0.48 4.69 -16.34
CA ALA A 32 -1.37 4.62 -17.50
C ALA A 32 -0.71 5.26 -18.74
N GLU A 33 -0.06 6.41 -18.59
CA GLU A 33 0.67 7.08 -19.68
C GLU A 33 1.83 6.22 -20.20
N ASP A 34 2.58 5.57 -19.31
CA ASP A 34 3.70 4.70 -19.67
C ASP A 34 3.22 3.43 -20.41
N MET A 35 2.14 2.80 -19.94
CA MET A 35 1.55 1.61 -20.59
C MET A 35 0.96 1.96 -21.96
N GLN A 36 0.33 3.12 -22.10
CA GLN A 36 -0.16 3.63 -23.38
C GLN A 36 0.99 3.86 -24.37
N ALA A 37 2.12 4.40 -23.90
CA ALA A 37 3.28 4.66 -24.74
C ALA A 37 3.89 3.38 -25.36
N ILE A 38 3.70 2.23 -24.70
CA ILE A 38 4.17 0.92 -25.19
C ILE A 38 3.05 0.06 -25.82
N GLY A 39 1.82 0.57 -25.88
CA GLY A 39 0.67 -0.13 -26.46
C GLY A 39 0.08 -1.25 -25.58
N GLU A 40 0.32 -1.21 -24.27
CA GLU A 40 -0.14 -2.19 -23.28
C GLU A 40 -1.20 -1.59 -22.33
N ASP A 41 -2.16 -0.82 -22.84
CA ASP A 41 -3.17 -0.12 -22.03
C ASP A 41 -3.88 -1.04 -21.01
N ASP A 42 -4.17 -2.29 -21.42
CA ASP A 42 -4.86 -3.31 -20.60
C ASP A 42 -4.02 -3.79 -19.39
N ALA A 43 -2.72 -3.51 -19.35
CA ALA A 43 -1.84 -3.87 -18.24
C ALA A 43 -1.83 -2.83 -17.11
N THR A 44 -2.52 -1.70 -17.28
CA THR A 44 -2.53 -0.61 -16.29
C THR A 44 -3.16 -1.04 -14.96
N PRO A 45 -2.42 -1.01 -13.83
CA PRO A 45 -2.98 -1.34 -12.53
C PRO A 45 -4.05 -0.33 -12.09
N VAL A 46 -5.13 -0.81 -11.47
CA VAL A 46 -6.18 0.06 -10.92
C VAL A 46 -5.65 0.92 -9.76
N LEU A 47 -6.27 2.09 -9.51
CA LEU A 47 -5.89 3.01 -8.43
C LEU A 47 -5.70 2.32 -7.06
N GLN A 48 -6.52 1.31 -6.78
CA GLN A 48 -6.48 0.53 -5.54
C GLN A 48 -5.13 -0.18 -5.33
N TYR A 49 -4.44 -0.56 -6.41
CA TYR A 49 -3.08 -1.10 -6.35
C TYR A 49 -2.14 -0.07 -5.72
N PHE A 50 -2.08 1.15 -6.27
CA PHE A 50 -1.22 2.21 -5.73
C PHE A 50 -1.64 2.62 -4.32
N ALA A 51 -2.95 2.69 -4.04
CA ALA A 51 -3.44 2.94 -2.69
C ALA A 51 -2.95 1.87 -1.69
N SER A 52 -2.88 0.60 -2.11
CA SER A 52 -2.34 -0.49 -1.28
C SER A 52 -0.84 -0.34 -1.02
N VAL A 53 -0.05 0.05 -2.03
CA VAL A 53 1.40 0.30 -1.90
C VAL A 53 1.67 1.48 -0.96
N VAL A 54 0.94 2.58 -1.13
CA VAL A 54 1.02 3.75 -0.21
C VAL A 54 0.63 3.32 1.20
N HIS A 55 -0.42 2.52 1.36
CA HIS A 55 -0.82 2.02 2.67
C HIS A 55 0.26 1.15 3.32
N GLN A 56 0.88 0.24 2.58
CA GLN A 56 1.96 -0.62 3.07
C GLN A 56 3.17 0.20 3.56
N ARG A 57 3.65 1.15 2.75
CA ARG A 57 4.80 2.00 3.13
C ARG A 57 4.47 2.84 4.38
N MET A 58 3.24 3.36 4.47
CA MET A 58 2.77 4.08 5.66
C MET A 58 2.68 3.17 6.90
N TYR A 59 2.26 1.91 6.72
CA TYR A 59 2.23 0.93 7.80
C TYR A 59 3.63 0.67 8.35
N CYS A 60 4.64 0.49 7.48
CA CYS A 60 6.04 0.36 7.89
C CYS A 60 6.49 1.57 8.72
N LEU A 61 6.24 2.79 8.23
CA LEU A 61 6.59 4.02 8.95
C LEU A 61 5.93 4.11 10.33
N ILE A 62 4.63 3.78 10.44
CA ILE A 62 3.92 3.77 11.73
C ILE A 62 4.57 2.77 12.69
N CYS A 63 4.97 1.60 12.19
CA CYS A 63 5.59 0.56 13.00
C CYS A 63 7.07 0.84 13.31
N GLY A 64 7.69 1.87 12.73
CA GLY A 64 9.12 2.14 12.87
C GLY A 64 10.01 1.21 12.03
N ALA A 65 9.46 0.58 11.01
CA ALA A 65 10.19 -0.21 10.02
C ALA A 65 10.64 0.68 8.85
N ASP A 66 11.64 0.20 8.11
CA ASP A 66 12.06 0.81 6.86
C ASP A 66 11.02 0.50 5.75
N PRO A 67 10.45 1.53 5.07
CA PRO A 67 9.43 1.32 4.05
C PRO A 67 9.94 0.75 2.72
N ASP A 68 11.25 0.73 2.47
CA ASP A 68 11.86 0.18 1.26
C ASP A 68 12.31 -1.27 1.45
N THR A 69 12.76 -1.65 2.64
CA THR A 69 13.21 -3.03 2.93
C THR A 69 12.19 -3.86 3.71
N LEU A 70 11.19 -3.21 4.33
CA LEU A 70 10.23 -3.80 5.27
C LEU A 70 10.86 -4.31 6.57
N GLU A 71 12.16 -4.07 6.78
CA GLU A 71 12.89 -4.57 7.94
C GLU A 71 12.75 -3.64 9.16
N GLY A 72 12.94 -4.23 10.34
CA GLY A 72 12.82 -3.55 11.62
C GLY A 72 11.38 -3.36 12.07
N GLY A 73 11.17 -2.32 12.87
CA GLY A 73 9.88 -1.99 13.46
C GLY A 73 9.57 -2.65 14.80
N ASN A 74 8.47 -2.21 15.39
CA ASN A 74 8.00 -2.59 16.70
C ASN A 74 6.78 -3.51 16.58
N PRO A 75 6.87 -4.78 17.00
CA PRO A 75 5.75 -5.71 16.92
C PRO A 75 4.55 -5.23 17.75
N ASP A 76 4.76 -4.58 18.91
CA ASP A 76 3.65 -4.08 19.74
C ASP A 76 2.82 -3.05 19.00
N ILE A 77 3.46 -2.10 18.32
CA ILE A 77 2.77 -1.11 17.50
C ILE A 77 2.05 -1.79 16.32
N ALA A 78 2.74 -2.70 15.63
CA ALA A 78 2.17 -3.45 14.51
C ALA A 78 0.87 -4.18 14.90
N TYR A 79 0.86 -4.86 16.05
CA TYR A 79 -0.31 -5.54 16.57
C TYR A 79 -1.46 -4.59 16.92
N HIS A 80 -1.16 -3.41 17.49
CA HIS A 80 -2.20 -2.41 17.78
C HIS A 80 -2.84 -1.85 16.51
N VAL A 81 -2.03 -1.57 15.48
CA VAL A 81 -2.54 -1.08 14.19
C VAL A 81 -3.40 -2.14 13.51
N ILE A 82 -2.96 -3.40 13.48
CA ILE A 82 -3.74 -4.51 12.92
C ILE A 82 -5.08 -4.65 13.63
N ARG A 83 -5.12 -4.56 14.96
CA ARG A 83 -6.40 -4.65 15.72
C ARG A 83 -7.31 -3.46 15.51
N ASN A 84 -6.79 -2.31 15.12
CA ASN A 84 -7.60 -1.13 14.83
C ASN A 84 -8.40 -1.28 13.52
N SER A 85 -7.83 -1.90 12.49
CA SER A 85 -8.47 -2.00 11.17
C SER A 85 -9.80 -2.77 11.17
N PRO A 86 -9.92 -3.97 11.80
CA PRO A 86 -11.21 -4.63 11.96
C PRO A 86 -12.23 -3.81 12.76
N ASN A 87 -11.79 -3.03 13.76
CA ASN A 87 -12.70 -2.16 14.52
C ASN A 87 -13.31 -1.06 13.64
N ILE A 88 -12.51 -0.44 12.77
CA ILE A 88 -12.99 0.53 11.77
C ILE A 88 -13.99 -0.14 10.82
N ALA A 89 -13.63 -1.30 10.26
CA ALA A 89 -14.47 -2.00 9.30
C ALA A 89 -15.80 -2.45 9.91
N LYS A 90 -15.78 -2.97 11.14
CA LYS A 90 -16.99 -3.32 11.88
C LYS A 90 -17.85 -2.10 12.17
N HIS A 91 -17.25 -0.98 12.58
CA HIS A 91 -18.00 0.21 12.99
C HIS A 91 -18.61 0.97 11.81
N TYR A 92 -17.85 1.17 10.73
CA TYR A 92 -18.27 2.02 9.61
C TYR A 92 -18.89 1.26 8.45
N TRP A 93 -18.58 -0.04 8.30
CA TRP A 93 -19.02 -0.85 7.16
C TRP A 93 -19.78 -2.11 7.58
N SER A 94 -20.04 -2.29 8.87
CA SER A 94 -20.73 -3.47 9.43
C SER A 94 -20.08 -4.80 9.02
N ALA A 95 -18.76 -4.79 8.80
CA ALA A 95 -18.05 -5.98 8.38
C ALA A 95 -18.06 -7.04 9.49
N ASP A 96 -18.39 -8.28 9.12
CA ASP A 96 -18.28 -9.44 9.99
C ASP A 96 -16.89 -10.04 9.84
N ILE A 97 -15.99 -9.59 10.71
CA ILE A 97 -14.57 -9.98 10.71
C ILE A 97 -14.29 -10.69 12.02
N GLU A 98 -13.78 -11.92 11.94
CA GLU A 98 -13.31 -12.65 13.09
C GLU A 98 -12.22 -11.83 13.81
N PRO A 99 -12.37 -11.54 15.12
CA PRO A 99 -11.38 -10.77 15.85
C PRO A 99 -10.00 -11.42 15.80
N TYR A 100 -8.96 -10.63 15.55
CA TYR A 100 -7.60 -11.13 15.63
C TYR A 100 -7.32 -11.64 17.05
N PRO A 101 -6.78 -12.87 17.21
CA PRO A 101 -6.68 -13.51 18.51
C PRO A 101 -5.92 -12.64 19.53
N PRO A 102 -6.25 -12.74 20.83
CA PRO A 102 -5.48 -12.09 21.87
C PRO A 102 -4.03 -12.60 21.86
N ARG A 103 -3.12 -11.77 22.35
CA ARG A 103 -1.71 -12.16 22.56
C ARG A 103 -1.58 -13.08 23.76
#